data_AF-A0A066YLL8-F1
#
_entry.id   AF-A0A066YLL8-F1
#
_cell.length_a   1.000
_cell.length_b   1.000
_cell.length_c   1.000
_cell.angle_alpha   90.00
_cell.angle_beta   90.00
_cell.angle_gamma   90.00
#
_symmetry.space_group_name_H-M   'P 1'
#
loop_
_entity.id
_entity.type
_entity.pdbx_description
1 polymer ?
#
loop_
_entity_poly.entity_id
_entity_poly.type
_entity_poly.pdbx_seq_one_letter_code
_entity_poly.pdbx_strand_id
1 'polypeptide(L)'
;MDIDWQDGSRTVRWGADFGTERTFDRPPVSVLGVDDPPSILVVEDPEGSTARPSNALVLNPDGTERLRLEAPQVPEPSWRIGYYTAYPDVDGGIVAVYATRAGDLQGRPDLATGELREVREWR
;
A
#
# COMPACT_ATOMS: atom_id res chain seq x y z
N MET A 1 12.79 -0.69 9.35
CA MET A 1 12.92 -1.98 8.63
C MET A 1 13.53 -1.68 7.27
N ASP A 2 14.62 -2.35 6.92
CA ASP A 2 15.33 -2.09 5.66
C ASP A 2 14.65 -2.80 4.48
N ILE A 3 14.51 -2.08 3.36
CA ILE A 3 13.95 -2.56 2.09
C ILE A 3 15.01 -2.37 1.00
N ASP A 4 15.24 -3.40 0.19
CA ASP A 4 15.96 -3.34 -1.08
C ASP A 4 14.95 -3.52 -2.22
N TRP A 5 14.62 -2.40 -2.84
CA TRP A 5 13.73 -2.33 -3.99
C TRP A 5 14.01 -1.04 -4.76
N GLN A 6 13.87 -1.12 -6.08
CA GLN A 6 13.96 0.00 -7.00
C GLN A 6 12.71 0.03 -7.87
N ASP A 7 12.28 1.23 -8.25
CA ASP A 7 11.13 1.41 -9.15
C ASP A 7 11.31 0.61 -10.45
N GLY A 8 10.23 -0.01 -10.92
CA GLY A 8 10.22 -0.95 -12.04
C GLY A 8 10.71 -2.37 -11.71
N SER A 9 11.29 -2.62 -10.53
CA SER A 9 11.60 -3.98 -10.08
C SER A 9 10.34 -4.73 -9.64
N ARG A 10 10.25 -6.00 -10.02
CA ARG A 10 9.19 -6.92 -9.56
C ARG A 10 9.54 -7.61 -8.24
N THR A 11 10.82 -7.65 -7.89
CA THR A 11 11.29 -8.33 -6.68
C THR A 11 11.58 -7.29 -5.63
N VAL A 12 10.99 -7.49 -4.46
CA VAL A 12 11.19 -6.70 -3.24
C VAL A 12 11.90 -7.58 -2.24
N ARG A 13 12.96 -7.08 -1.61
CA ARG A 13 13.66 -7.75 -0.51
C ARG A 13 13.66 -6.91 0.74
N TRP A 14 13.67 -7.55 1.91
CA TRP A 14 13.64 -6.85 3.19
C TRP A 14 14.17 -7.71 4.34
N GLY A 15 14.29 -7.07 5.50
CA GLY A 15 14.77 -7.69 6.73
C GLY A 15 16.28 -7.60 6.88
N ALA A 16 16.82 -8.20 7.95
CA ALA A 16 18.26 -8.24 8.19
C ALA A 16 18.97 -8.89 7.00
N ASP A 17 19.95 -8.18 6.44
CA ASP A 17 20.72 -8.58 5.24
C ASP A 17 19.84 -8.93 4.01
N PHE A 18 18.62 -8.41 3.94
CA PHE A 18 17.65 -8.68 2.86
C PHE A 18 17.30 -10.17 2.70
N GLY A 19 17.25 -10.91 3.81
CA GLY A 19 17.02 -12.36 3.83
C GLY A 19 15.61 -12.82 3.42
N THR A 20 14.63 -11.91 3.36
CA THR A 20 13.27 -12.23 2.88
C THR A 20 13.02 -11.52 1.54
N GLU A 21 12.41 -12.23 0.59
CA GLU A 21 12.02 -11.64 -0.70
C GLU A 21 10.64 -12.08 -1.17
N ARG A 22 10.00 -11.25 -1.99
CA ARG A 22 8.79 -11.58 -2.73
C ARG A 22 8.87 -11.01 -4.14
N THR A 23 8.48 -11.82 -5.12
CA THR A 23 8.36 -11.41 -6.51
C THR A 23 6.89 -11.25 -6.87
N PHE A 24 6.53 -10.08 -7.39
CA PHE A 24 5.18 -9.72 -7.80
C PHE A 24 4.97 -9.99 -9.30
N ASP A 25 3.71 -10.15 -9.71
CA ASP A 25 3.35 -10.38 -11.12
C ASP A 25 3.75 -9.20 -12.00
N ARG A 26 3.60 -7.98 -11.47
CA ARG A 26 4.02 -6.72 -12.08
C ARG A 26 4.78 -5.88 -11.05
N PRO A 27 5.62 -4.92 -11.49
CA PRO A 27 6.32 -4.05 -10.55
C PRO A 27 5.33 -3.36 -9.61
N PRO A 28 5.52 -3.43 -8.29
CA PRO A 28 4.79 -2.57 -7.37
C PRO A 28 5.01 -1.10 -7.71
N VAL A 29 4.04 -0.25 -7.41
CA VAL A 29 4.16 1.20 -7.58
C VAL A 29 4.73 1.87 -6.33
N SER A 30 4.64 1.21 -5.18
CA SER A 30 5.19 1.72 -3.92
C SER A 30 5.49 0.58 -2.95
N VAL A 31 6.58 0.70 -2.22
CA VAL A 31 7.00 -0.25 -1.18
C VAL A 31 7.51 0.52 0.03
N LEU A 32 7.05 0.16 1.23
CA LEU A 32 7.46 0.76 2.49
C LEU A 32 7.72 -0.30 3.55
N GLY A 33 8.84 -0.15 4.25
CA GLY A 33 9.06 -0.80 5.53
C GLY A 33 8.38 -0.01 6.65
N VAL A 34 7.70 -0.71 7.56
CA VAL A 34 7.00 -0.14 8.71
C VAL A 34 7.54 -0.77 9.98
N ASP A 35 7.83 0.04 11.00
CA ASP A 35 8.43 -0.45 12.24
C ASP A 35 7.41 -0.85 13.31
N ASP A 36 6.23 -0.22 13.36
CA ASP A 36 5.20 -0.53 14.37
C ASP A 36 3.77 -0.54 13.79
N PRO A 37 3.13 -1.73 13.71
CA PRO A 37 3.74 -3.04 13.86
C PRO A 37 4.73 -3.33 12.71
N PRO A 38 5.78 -4.14 12.93
CA PRO A 38 6.72 -4.53 11.89
C PRO A 38 6.00 -5.12 10.67
N SER A 39 6.10 -4.44 9.54
CA SER A 39 5.32 -4.78 8.34
C SER A 39 5.98 -4.26 7.06
N ILE A 40 5.54 -4.79 5.93
CA ILE A 40 5.89 -4.26 4.62
C ILE A 40 4.58 -3.90 3.93
N LEU A 41 4.39 -2.61 3.65
CA LEU A 41 3.26 -2.12 2.87
C LEU A 41 3.70 -2.06 1.40
N VAL A 42 2.98 -2.77 0.54
CA VAL A 42 3.22 -2.77 -0.90
C VAL A 42 1.95 -2.30 -1.60
N VAL A 43 2.09 -1.35 -2.52
CA VAL A 43 1.02 -0.95 -3.43
C VAL A 43 1.32 -1.61 -4.78
N GLU A 44 0.47 -2.55 -5.17
CA GLU A 44 0.51 -3.20 -6.47
C GLU A 44 -0.03 -2.23 -7.54
N ASP A 45 0.49 -2.31 -8.76
CA ASP A 45 -0.05 -1.55 -9.88
C ASP A 45 -1.55 -1.88 -10.09
N PRO A 46 -2.46 -0.89 -10.10
CA PRO A 46 -3.87 -1.12 -10.39
C PRO A 46 -4.08 -1.47 -11.88
N GLU A 47 -3.92 -2.73 -12.29
CA GLU A 47 -4.47 -3.15 -13.60
C GLU A 47 -5.99 -3.18 -13.51
N GLY A 48 -6.66 -2.85 -14.63
CA GLY A 48 -8.11 -2.64 -14.79
C GLY A 48 -9.05 -3.81 -14.45
N SER A 49 -8.63 -4.74 -13.60
CA SER A 49 -9.50 -5.65 -12.89
C SER A 49 -10.33 -4.89 -11.86
N THR A 50 -11.52 -4.48 -12.30
CA THR A 50 -12.61 -3.96 -11.45
C THR A 50 -13.03 -4.93 -10.33
N ALA A 51 -12.47 -6.14 -10.28
CA ALA A 51 -12.83 -7.18 -9.34
C ALA A 51 -12.14 -7.06 -7.96
N ARG A 52 -11.06 -6.27 -7.84
CA ARG A 52 -10.34 -6.12 -6.56
C ARG A 52 -9.97 -4.67 -6.29
N PRO A 53 -10.83 -3.89 -5.58
CA PRO A 53 -10.55 -2.50 -5.24
C PRO A 53 -9.43 -2.33 -4.18
N SER A 54 -8.74 -3.40 -3.81
CA SER A 54 -7.74 -3.47 -2.75
C SER A 54 -6.41 -3.99 -3.31
N ASN A 55 -5.65 -3.08 -3.91
CA ASN A 55 -4.33 -3.32 -4.51
C ASN A 55 -3.17 -2.94 -3.58
N ALA A 56 -3.45 -2.61 -2.32
CA ALA A 56 -2.42 -2.37 -1.32
C ALA A 56 -2.43 -3.50 -0.30
N LEU A 57 -1.28 -4.15 -0.12
CA LEU A 57 -1.11 -5.33 0.72
C LEU A 57 -0.15 -5.03 1.87
N VAL A 58 -0.41 -5.65 3.01
CA VAL A 58 0.43 -5.59 4.20
C VAL A 58 1.00 -6.97 4.44
N LEU A 59 2.33 -7.09 4.38
CA LEU A 59 3.05 -8.32 4.68
C LEU A 59 3.59 -8.31 6.10
N ASN A 60 3.63 -9.50 6.69
CA ASN A 60 4.47 -9.77 7.85
C ASN A 60 5.96 -9.74 7.44
N PRO A 61 6.88 -9.60 8.42
CA PRO A 61 8.32 -9.64 8.15
C PRO A 61 8.81 -10.94 7.48
N ASP A 62 8.07 -12.04 7.59
CA ASP A 62 8.35 -13.33 6.94
C ASP A 62 7.81 -13.43 5.51
N GLY A 63 7.12 -12.39 5.01
CA GLY A 63 6.54 -12.33 3.65
C GLY A 63 5.16 -12.94 3.50
N THR A 64 4.59 -13.49 4.57
CA THR A 64 3.18 -13.89 4.57
C THR A 64 2.29 -12.65 4.48
N GLU A 65 1.23 -12.75 3.66
CA GLU A 65 0.23 -11.69 3.57
C GLU A 65 -0.59 -11.64 4.86
N ARG A 66 -0.57 -10.48 5.52
CA ARG A 66 -1.37 -10.24 6.73
C ARG A 66 -2.77 -9.79 6.35
N LEU A 67 -2.87 -8.74 5.55
CA LEU A 67 -4.12 -8.17 5.08
C LEU A 67 -3.92 -7.35 3.81
N ARG A 68 -5.03 -6.82 3.28
CA ARG A 68 -5.01 -5.79 2.23
C ARG A 68 -5.80 -4.57 2.71
N LEU A 69 -5.34 -3.38 2.31
CA LEU A 69 -6.01 -2.14 2.68
C LEU A 69 -7.36 -2.03 1.97
N GLU A 70 -8.40 -1.70 2.72
CA GLU A 70 -9.75 -1.53 2.18
C GLU A 70 -9.86 -0.22 1.39
N ALA A 71 -10.62 -0.26 0.30
CA ALA A 71 -10.96 0.98 -0.39
C ALA A 71 -11.75 1.91 0.55
N PRO A 72 -11.44 3.22 0.59
CA PRO A 72 -12.20 4.16 1.40
C PRO A 72 -13.67 4.21 0.96
N GLN A 73 -14.52 4.66 1.87
CA GLN A 73 -15.89 5.00 1.53
C GLN A 73 -15.89 6.23 0.64
N VAL A 74 -16.53 6.10 -0.52
CA VAL A 74 -16.70 7.18 -1.50
C VAL A 74 -18.20 7.35 -1.79
N PRO A 75 -18.67 8.57 -2.13
CA PRO A 75 -20.08 8.81 -2.39
C PRO A 75 -20.67 7.94 -3.50
N GLU A 76 -19.89 7.70 -4.56
CA GLU A 76 -20.30 6.91 -5.71
C GLU A 76 -19.30 5.76 -5.91
N PRO A 77 -19.73 4.49 -5.70
CA PRO A 77 -18.84 3.32 -5.78
C PRO A 77 -18.07 3.20 -7.09
N SER A 78 -18.62 3.67 -8.21
CA SER A 78 -17.95 3.65 -9.51
C SER A 78 -16.77 4.63 -9.62
N TRP A 79 -16.54 5.48 -8.62
CA TRP A 79 -15.35 6.34 -8.57
C TRP A 79 -14.09 5.60 -8.15
N ARG A 80 -14.22 4.42 -7.53
CA ARG A 80 -13.08 3.65 -7.01
C ARG A 80 -12.14 3.22 -8.14
N ILE A 81 -10.85 3.53 -8.01
CA ILE A 81 -9.78 3.04 -8.88
C ILE A 81 -8.85 2.10 -8.09
N GLY A 82 -8.16 2.64 -7.09
CA GLY A 82 -7.22 1.88 -6.25
C GLY A 82 -6.20 2.78 -5.58
N TYR A 83 -5.35 2.22 -4.74
CA TYR A 83 -4.20 2.91 -4.17
C TYR A 83 -3.17 3.26 -5.26
N TYR A 84 -2.69 4.51 -5.24
CA TYR A 84 -1.70 5.03 -6.17
C TYR A 84 -0.29 5.03 -5.58
N THR A 85 -0.16 5.38 -4.29
CA THR A 85 1.13 5.43 -3.60
C THR A 85 0.93 5.36 -2.08
N ALA A 86 2.00 5.07 -1.36
CA ALA A 86 2.08 5.27 0.07
C ALA A 86 3.48 5.78 0.43
N TYR A 87 3.57 6.68 1.41
CA TYR A 87 4.85 7.28 1.84
C TYR A 87 4.89 7.52 3.35
N PRO A 88 6.09 7.61 3.96
CA PRO A 88 6.21 7.96 5.36
C PRO A 88 5.83 9.43 5.58
N ASP A 89 5.12 9.69 6.67
CA ASP A 89 4.80 11.03 7.14
C ASP A 89 5.95 11.60 7.99
N VAL A 90 5.96 12.92 8.20
CA VAL A 90 6.98 13.62 8.99
C VAL A 90 7.07 13.13 10.44
N ASP A 91 5.95 12.64 10.98
CA ASP A 91 5.85 12.11 12.34
C ASP A 91 6.14 10.59 12.42
N GLY A 92 6.64 9.98 11.34
CA GLY A 92 6.92 8.54 11.27
C GLY A 92 5.69 7.66 11.02
N GLY A 93 4.51 8.25 10.85
CA GLY A 93 3.32 7.56 10.38
C GLY A 93 3.38 7.23 8.88
N ILE A 94 2.29 6.66 8.35
CA ILE A 94 2.16 6.38 6.92
C ILE A 94 0.98 7.18 6.37
N VAL A 95 1.14 7.71 5.17
CA VAL A 95 0.05 8.23 4.37
C VAL A 95 -0.09 7.35 3.13
N ALA A 96 -1.31 6.90 2.85
CA ALA A 96 -1.64 6.20 1.62
C ALA A 96 -2.60 7.05 0.80
N VAL A 97 -2.37 7.09 -0.51
CA VAL A 97 -3.18 7.81 -1.48
C VAL A 97 -4.01 6.82 -2.27
N TYR A 98 -5.32 7.02 -2.26
CA TYR A 98 -6.30 6.28 -3.02
C TYR A 98 -6.80 7.13 -4.19
N ALA A 99 -6.50 6.69 -5.41
CA ALA A 99 -6.95 7.35 -6.62
C ALA A 99 -8.44 7.12 -6.89
N THR A 100 -9.12 8.16 -7.36
CA THR A 100 -10.54 8.08 -7.76
C THR A 100 -10.81 8.81 -9.07
N ARG A 101 -12.00 8.60 -9.65
CA ARG A 101 -12.47 9.36 -10.82
C ARG A 101 -12.93 10.79 -10.51
N ALA A 102 -13.03 11.17 -9.24
CA ALA A 102 -13.58 12.44 -8.79
C ALA A 102 -12.62 13.27 -7.94
N GLY A 103 -11.33 12.91 -7.96
CA GLY A 103 -10.29 13.51 -7.11
C GLY A 103 -9.73 12.48 -6.13
N ASP A 104 -8.43 12.54 -5.92
CA ASP A 104 -7.74 11.55 -5.11
C ASP A 104 -7.97 11.81 -3.62
N LEU A 105 -7.92 10.74 -2.85
CA LEU A 105 -8.07 10.75 -1.40
C LEU A 105 -6.75 10.35 -0.77
N GLN A 106 -6.40 10.94 0.37
CA GLN A 106 -5.29 10.51 1.20
C GLN A 106 -5.78 10.25 2.62
N GLY A 107 -5.11 9.34 3.32
CA GLY A 107 -5.39 9.05 4.73
C GLY A 107 -4.31 8.20 5.36
N ARG A 108 -4.50 7.87 6.64
CA ARG A 108 -3.60 7.03 7.42
C ARG A 108 -4.12 5.58 7.43
N PRO A 109 -3.37 4.61 6.88
CA PRO A 109 -3.81 3.22 6.90
C PRO A 109 -3.66 2.63 8.31
N ASP A 110 -4.71 1.98 8.80
CA ASP A 110 -4.62 1.07 9.94
C ASP A 110 -4.13 -0.30 9.44
N LEU A 111 -2.90 -0.68 9.82
CA LEU A 111 -2.26 -1.91 9.35
C LEU A 111 -2.73 -3.18 10.08
N ALA A 112 -3.63 -3.05 11.06
CA ALA A 112 -4.28 -4.16 11.74
C ALA A 112 -5.67 -4.45 11.16
N THR A 113 -6.42 -3.40 10.75
CA THR A 113 -7.77 -3.57 10.18
C THR A 113 -7.82 -3.44 8.66
N GLY A 114 -6.84 -2.77 8.05
CA GLY A 114 -6.84 -2.42 6.63
C GLY A 114 -7.59 -1.13 6.31
N GLU A 115 -8.27 -0.50 7.26
CA GLU A 115 -9.05 0.71 7.01
C GLU A 115 -8.17 1.93 6.73
N LEU A 116 -8.60 2.79 5.81
CA LEU A 116 -8.02 4.13 5.64
C LEU A 116 -8.74 5.13 6.56
N ARG A 117 -8.00 5.74 7.49
CA ARG A 117 -8.52 6.71 8.46
C ARG A 117 -8.11 8.14 8.11
N GLU A 118 -8.76 9.12 8.75
CA GLU A 118 -8.49 10.55 8.55
C GLU A 118 -8.55 10.96 7.07
N VAL A 119 -9.49 10.35 6.33
CA VAL A 119 -9.58 10.49 4.89
C VAL A 119 -9.94 11.93 4.51
N ARG A 120 -9.15 12.50 3.61
CA ARG A 120 -9.33 13.84 3.06
C ARG A 120 -8.91 13.88 1.59
N GLU A 121 -9.32 14.91 0.87
CA GLU A 121 -8.86 15.15 -0.50
C GLU A 121 -7.33 15.30 -0.54
N TRP A 122 -6.73 14.72 -1.57
CA TRP A 122 -5.33 14.92 -1.93
C TRP A 122 -5.24 16.04 -2.95
N ARG A 123 -4.37 17.02 -2.70
CA ARG A 123 -4.18 18.22 -3.52
C ARG A 123 -2.72 18.34 -3.94
#